data_AF-A0A369TER6-F1
#
_entry.id   AF-A0A369TER6-F1
#
_cell.length_a   1.000
_cell.length_b   1.000
_cell.length_c   1.000
_cell.angle_alpha   90.00
_cell.angle_beta   90.00
_cell.angle_gamma   90.00
#
_symmetry.space_group_name_H-M   'P 1'
#
loop_
_entity.id
_entity.type
_entity.pdbx_description
1 polymer ?
#
loop_
_entity_poly.entity_id
_entity_poly.type
_entity_poly.pdbx_seq_one_letter_code
_entity_poly.pdbx_strand_id
1 'polypeptide(L)'
;MKGPARGRGSTAGFTLVEMLVALTLIGLLSAGLFGGLRLGARAWEAGGERIAETNDTESARTFLRKRMAQMQSLTYFSRSSEDAFAFRGERDRLRFAAPWPQHLGGIGIYVFELGPADDGRGLQLDWMLYRPNGPVAFDESREHPRRLFNDAEDVHFRYYGRDEGEDDPRWHDTWRETERLPRVIEMTLRQEGRKGWPPFRVAIAAADGR
;
A
#
# COMPACT_ATOMS: atom_id res chain seq x y z
N MET A 1 12.34 88.70 -11.74
CA MET A 1 12.41 87.81 -12.93
C MET A 1 12.80 86.40 -12.49
N LYS A 2 12.14 85.39 -13.08
CA LYS A 2 12.30 83.91 -12.96
C LYS A 2 11.91 83.23 -11.64
N GLY A 3 10.76 82.55 -11.66
CA GLY A 3 10.29 81.63 -10.61
C GLY A 3 10.67 80.17 -10.88
N PRO A 4 10.43 79.25 -9.93
CA PRO A 4 10.76 77.84 -10.09
C PRO A 4 9.65 77.07 -10.81
N ALA A 5 10.02 76.26 -11.79
CA ALA A 5 9.13 75.30 -12.44
C ALA A 5 8.96 74.06 -11.54
N ARG A 6 7.73 73.79 -11.12
CA ARG A 6 7.34 72.53 -10.45
C ARG A 6 7.45 71.37 -11.44
N GLY A 7 8.26 70.37 -11.10
CA GLY A 7 8.24 69.06 -11.77
C GLY A 7 6.88 68.39 -11.60
N ARG A 8 6.21 68.08 -12.71
CA ARG A 8 5.01 67.25 -12.73
C ARG A 8 5.46 65.78 -12.75
N GLY A 9 5.18 65.05 -11.68
CA GLY A 9 5.28 63.59 -11.67
C GLY A 9 4.26 63.02 -12.65
N SER A 10 4.71 62.31 -13.66
CA SER A 10 3.85 61.54 -14.56
C SER A 10 3.39 60.28 -13.84
N THR A 11 2.10 60.21 -13.53
CA THR A 11 1.42 58.98 -13.14
C THR A 11 1.50 57.99 -14.31
N ALA A 12 2.34 56.96 -14.20
CA ALA A 12 2.39 55.87 -15.17
C ALA A 12 1.11 55.04 -15.02
N GLY A 13 0.18 55.20 -15.96
CA GLY A 13 -0.97 54.30 -16.09
C GLY A 13 -0.50 52.94 -16.58
N PHE A 14 -0.75 51.91 -15.79
CA PHE A 14 -0.48 50.51 -16.14
C PHE A 14 -1.15 50.19 -17.48
N THR A 15 -0.38 49.74 -18.47
CA THR A 15 -0.93 49.54 -19.81
C THR A 15 -1.74 48.24 -19.86
N LEU A 16 -2.80 48.23 -20.67
CA LEU A 16 -3.60 47.03 -20.96
C LEU A 16 -2.73 45.87 -21.44
N VAL A 17 -1.66 46.20 -22.18
CA VAL A 17 -0.63 45.26 -22.64
C VAL A 17 0.10 44.61 -21.48
N GLU A 18 0.41 45.36 -20.42
CA GLU A 18 1.12 44.84 -19.24
C GLU A 18 0.28 43.83 -18.46
N MET A 19 -1.03 44.06 -18.34
CA MET A 19 -1.96 43.09 -17.77
C MET A 19 -2.08 41.83 -18.63
N LEU A 20 -2.09 41.99 -19.96
CA LEU A 20 -2.17 40.85 -20.89
C LEU A 20 -0.88 40.02 -20.87
N VAL A 21 0.29 40.67 -20.77
CA VAL A 21 1.58 39.99 -20.58
C VAL A 21 1.65 39.30 -19.22
N ALA A 22 1.20 39.94 -18.14
CA ALA A 22 1.17 39.31 -16.82
C ALA A 22 0.26 38.06 -16.79
N LEU A 23 -0.93 38.13 -17.40
CA LEU A 23 -1.85 37.00 -17.46
C LEU A 23 -1.32 35.84 -18.32
N THR A 24 -0.67 36.14 -19.44
CA THR A 24 -0.06 35.10 -20.28
C THR A 24 1.12 34.42 -19.58
N LEU A 25 1.96 35.19 -18.87
CA LEU A 25 3.04 34.64 -18.06
C LEU A 25 2.50 33.77 -16.91
N ILE A 26 1.47 34.23 -16.19
CA ILE A 26 0.83 33.43 -15.13
C ILE A 26 0.23 32.14 -15.71
N GLY A 27 -0.41 32.19 -16.88
CA GLY A 27 -0.95 31.01 -17.55
C GLY A 27 0.13 29.99 -17.92
N LEU A 28 1.25 30.46 -18.49
CA LEU A 28 2.39 29.60 -18.84
C LEU A 28 3.06 28.99 -17.60
N LEU A 29 3.26 29.78 -16.55
CA LEU A 29 3.81 29.30 -15.27
C LEU A 29 2.88 28.28 -14.61
N SER A 30 1.57 28.52 -14.62
CA SER A 30 0.57 27.60 -14.08
C SER A 30 0.50 26.29 -14.86
N ALA A 31 0.57 26.36 -16.20
CA ALA A 31 0.61 25.19 -17.06
C ALA A 31 1.89 24.37 -16.86
N GLY A 32 3.04 25.04 -16.69
CA GLY A 32 4.32 24.41 -16.36
C GLY A 32 4.28 23.73 -14.99
N LEU A 33 3.72 24.40 -13.97
CA LEU A 33 3.57 23.84 -12.62
C LEU A 33 2.63 22.63 -12.63
N PHE A 34 1.49 22.71 -13.32
CA PHE A 34 0.54 21.62 -13.45
C PHE A 34 1.13 20.45 -14.26
N GLY A 35 1.88 20.74 -15.31
CA GLY A 35 2.65 19.76 -16.08
C GLY A 35 3.70 19.06 -15.22
N GLY A 36 4.45 19.81 -14.42
CA GLY A 36 5.45 19.28 -13.48
C GLY A 36 4.83 18.42 -12.37
N LEU A 37 3.72 18.86 -11.77
CA LEU A 37 2.96 18.09 -10.79
C LEU A 37 2.42 16.79 -11.39
N ARG A 38 1.87 16.82 -12.61
CA ARG A 38 1.35 15.64 -13.30
C ARG A 38 2.46 14.67 -13.70
N LEU A 39 3.64 15.17 -14.09
CA LEU A 39 4.81 14.36 -14.38
C LEU A 39 5.40 13.74 -13.10
N GLY A 40 5.44 14.49 -11.98
CA GLY A 40 5.88 13.99 -10.68
C GLY A 40 4.96 12.91 -10.11
N ALA A 41 3.64 13.13 -10.20
CA ALA A 41 2.63 12.14 -9.80
C ALA A 41 2.75 10.86 -10.63
N ARG A 42 2.87 10.96 -11.96
CA ARG A 42 3.07 9.80 -12.84
C ARG A 42 4.42 9.11 -12.63
N ALA A 43 5.48 9.86 -12.34
CA ALA A 43 6.80 9.29 -12.04
C ALA A 43 6.79 8.54 -10.70
N TRP A 44 5.95 8.95 -9.75
CA TRP A 44 5.72 8.27 -8.48
C TRP A 44 4.76 7.09 -8.61
N GLU A 45 3.72 7.18 -9.43
CA GLU A 45 2.85 6.05 -9.82
C GLU A 45 3.65 4.99 -10.56
N ALA A 46 4.43 5.39 -11.58
CA ALA A 46 5.40 4.52 -12.24
C ALA A 46 6.48 4.06 -11.25
N GLY A 47 6.82 4.85 -10.23
CA GLY A 47 7.68 4.44 -9.13
C GLY A 47 7.07 3.32 -8.30
N GLY A 48 5.78 3.42 -7.95
CA GLY A 48 5.00 2.40 -7.25
C GLY A 48 4.78 1.14 -8.08
N GLU A 49 4.67 1.29 -9.40
CA GLU A 49 4.67 0.18 -10.35
C GLU A 49 6.07 -0.45 -10.51
N ARG A 50 7.14 0.35 -10.37
CA ARG A 50 8.57 -0.05 -10.40
C ARG A 50 9.14 -0.54 -9.08
N ILE A 51 8.42 -0.45 -7.95
CA ILE A 51 8.89 -0.93 -6.63
C ILE A 51 9.32 -2.42 -6.68
N ALA A 52 8.87 -3.20 -7.68
CA ALA A 52 9.19 -4.62 -7.83
C ALA A 52 9.93 -4.99 -9.14
N GLU A 53 10.30 -4.03 -10.00
CA GLU A 53 11.08 -4.34 -11.22
C GLU A 53 12.60 -4.41 -10.96
N THR A 54 13.06 -3.72 -9.91
CA THR A 54 14.43 -3.86 -9.40
C THR A 54 14.36 -4.60 -8.07
N ASN A 55 15.29 -5.51 -7.80
CA ASN A 55 15.47 -6.36 -6.61
C ASN A 55 15.52 -5.60 -5.24
N ASP A 56 14.65 -4.61 -4.99
CA ASP A 56 14.66 -3.80 -3.77
C ASP A 56 13.84 -4.48 -2.67
N THR A 57 14.50 -5.45 -2.04
CA THR A 57 14.03 -6.20 -0.88
C THR A 57 13.58 -5.28 0.27
N GLU A 58 14.18 -4.09 0.43
CA GLU A 58 13.80 -3.15 1.49
C GLU A 58 12.49 -2.41 1.17
N SER A 59 12.25 -2.09 -0.09
CA SER A 59 10.97 -1.52 -0.53
C SER A 59 9.82 -2.53 -0.35
N ALA A 60 10.03 -3.80 -0.71
CA ALA A 60 9.07 -4.87 -0.45
C ALA A 60 8.79 -5.03 1.06
N ARG A 61 9.83 -5.02 1.91
CA ARG A 61 9.72 -5.08 3.38
C ARG A 61 8.88 -3.93 3.93
N THR A 62 9.16 -2.71 3.47
CA THR A 62 8.50 -1.50 3.94
C THR A 62 7.02 -1.50 3.51
N PHE A 63 6.75 -1.93 2.29
CA PHE A 63 5.38 -2.11 1.80
C PHE A 63 4.61 -3.11 2.67
N LEU A 64 5.13 -4.33 2.84
CA LEU A 64 4.49 -5.37 3.64
C LEU A 64 4.26 -4.91 5.07
N ARG A 65 5.25 -4.27 5.70
CA ARG A 65 5.12 -3.76 7.07
C ARG A 65 3.97 -2.79 7.21
N LYS A 66 3.88 -1.83 6.28
CA LYS A 66 2.80 -0.82 6.28
C LYS A 66 1.44 -1.46 6.03
N ARG A 67 1.32 -2.40 5.08
CA ARG A 67 0.05 -3.08 4.77
C ARG A 67 -0.41 -3.95 5.93
N MET A 68 0.47 -4.79 6.47
CA MET A 68 0.15 -5.70 7.58
C MET A 68 -0.20 -4.93 8.87
N ALA A 69 0.48 -3.81 9.14
CA ALA A 69 0.13 -2.97 10.29
C ALA A 69 -1.26 -2.31 10.18
N GLN A 70 -1.77 -2.15 8.96
CA GLN A 70 -3.09 -1.58 8.65
C GLN A 70 -4.15 -2.65 8.38
N MET A 71 -3.92 -3.89 8.82
CA MET A 71 -4.90 -4.96 8.72
C MET A 71 -6.20 -4.61 9.43
N GLN A 72 -7.32 -5.01 8.82
CA GLN A 72 -8.66 -4.83 9.36
C GLN A 72 -9.34 -6.19 9.50
N SER A 73 -10.07 -6.39 10.60
CA SER A 73 -10.95 -7.54 10.76
C SER A 73 -12.23 -7.26 9.99
N LEU A 74 -12.48 -8.04 8.93
CA LEU A 74 -13.65 -7.92 8.07
C LEU A 74 -14.20 -9.31 7.78
N THR A 75 -15.51 -9.39 7.64
CA THR A 75 -16.23 -10.58 7.17
C THR A 75 -16.72 -10.35 5.74
N TYR A 76 -16.95 -11.41 4.98
CA TYR A 76 -17.60 -11.33 3.67
C TYR A 76 -18.70 -12.37 3.56
N PHE A 77 -19.62 -12.14 2.62
CA PHE A 77 -20.68 -13.08 2.33
C PHE A 77 -20.15 -14.36 1.67
N SER A 78 -20.23 -15.49 2.37
CA SER A 78 -20.00 -16.81 1.79
C SER A 78 -21.34 -17.50 1.45
N ARG A 79 -21.41 -18.18 0.30
CA ARG A 79 -22.58 -18.99 -0.06
C ARG A 79 -22.81 -20.19 0.89
N SER A 80 -21.84 -20.54 1.73
CA SER A 80 -21.87 -21.70 2.63
C SER A 80 -22.50 -21.44 4.02
N SER A 81 -23.24 -20.34 4.19
CA SER A 81 -24.00 -19.99 5.42
C SER A 81 -23.20 -19.67 6.69
N GLU A 82 -21.87 -19.56 6.62
CA GLU A 82 -21.05 -19.02 7.70
C GLU A 82 -20.37 -17.73 7.24
N ASP A 83 -20.31 -16.73 8.11
CA ASP A 83 -19.52 -15.52 7.88
C ASP A 83 -18.06 -15.91 7.69
N ALA A 84 -17.54 -15.68 6.49
CA ALA A 84 -16.17 -16.00 6.19
C ALA A 84 -15.29 -14.78 6.47
N PHE A 85 -14.25 -14.95 7.27
CA PHE A 85 -13.32 -13.88 7.60
C PHE A 85 -12.39 -13.60 6.42
N ALA A 86 -12.17 -12.32 6.12
CA ALA A 86 -11.19 -11.88 5.12
C ALA A 86 -9.76 -12.19 5.56
N PHE A 87 -9.53 -12.37 6.87
CA PHE A 87 -8.27 -12.83 7.41
C PHE A 87 -8.19 -14.36 7.42
N ARG A 88 -7.07 -14.89 6.92
CA ARG A 88 -6.73 -16.31 7.06
C ARG A 88 -5.21 -16.44 7.19
N GLY A 89 -4.77 -17.02 8.29
CA GLY A 89 -3.36 -17.31 8.54
C GLY A 89 -3.07 -18.80 8.41
N GLU A 90 -2.34 -19.18 7.38
CA GLU A 90 -1.79 -20.53 7.20
C GLU A 90 -0.27 -20.49 7.30
N ARG A 91 0.35 -21.66 7.38
CA ARG A 91 1.80 -21.73 7.58
C ARG A 91 2.59 -21.13 6.41
N ASP A 92 2.11 -21.27 5.19
CA ASP A 92 2.76 -20.84 3.95
C ASP A 92 1.98 -19.73 3.21
N ARG A 93 0.77 -19.41 3.67
CA ARG A 93 -0.07 -18.37 3.09
C ARG A 93 -0.65 -17.44 4.14
N LEU A 94 -0.74 -16.16 3.79
CA LEU A 94 -1.37 -15.15 4.64
C LEU A 94 -2.33 -14.31 3.81
N ARG A 95 -3.61 -14.34 4.17
CA ARG A 95 -4.66 -13.50 3.60
C ARG A 95 -5.14 -12.48 4.62
N PHE A 96 -5.31 -11.23 4.21
CA PHE A 96 -5.78 -10.17 5.08
C PHE A 96 -6.39 -9.01 4.30
N ALA A 97 -7.29 -8.26 4.94
CA ALA A 97 -7.82 -7.03 4.38
C ALA A 97 -7.05 -5.81 4.90
N ALA A 98 -6.74 -4.86 4.01
CA ALA A 98 -6.16 -3.57 4.38
C ALA A 98 -6.52 -2.48 3.35
N PRO A 99 -6.48 -1.19 3.72
CA PRO A 99 -6.66 -0.10 2.76
C PRO A 99 -5.59 -0.12 1.67
N TRP A 100 -5.96 0.22 0.43
CA TRP A 100 -4.98 0.50 -0.61
C TRP A 100 -4.14 1.73 -0.21
N PRO A 101 -2.83 1.77 -0.56
CA PRO A 101 -2.06 3.00 -0.40
C PRO A 101 -2.72 4.19 -1.11
N GLN A 102 -3.22 5.16 -0.34
CA GLN A 102 -3.90 6.36 -0.89
C GLN A 102 -3.03 7.15 -1.89
N HIS A 103 -1.70 7.11 -1.73
CA HIS A 103 -0.75 7.76 -2.62
C HIS A 103 -0.55 7.05 -3.97
N LEU A 104 -1.14 5.85 -4.15
CA LEU A 104 -1.15 5.11 -5.42
C LEU A 104 -2.50 5.23 -6.14
N GLY A 105 -3.31 6.24 -5.80
CA GLY A 105 -4.55 6.57 -6.52
C GLY A 105 -5.73 5.62 -6.32
N GLY A 106 -5.54 4.50 -5.60
CA GLY A 106 -6.62 3.57 -5.28
C GLY A 106 -7.43 4.01 -4.05
N ILE A 107 -8.73 3.77 -4.11
CA ILE A 107 -9.68 4.00 -3.03
C ILE A 107 -10.32 2.66 -2.66
N GLY A 108 -10.46 2.40 -1.37
CA GLY A 108 -11.14 1.21 -0.86
C GLY A 108 -10.23 0.26 -0.09
N ILE A 109 -10.85 -0.80 0.38
CA ILE A 109 -10.20 -1.90 1.08
C ILE A 109 -9.91 -2.97 0.06
N TYR A 110 -8.73 -3.57 0.16
CA TYR A 110 -8.31 -4.68 -0.67
C TYR A 110 -8.04 -5.87 0.21
N VAL A 111 -8.34 -7.06 -0.30
CA VAL A 111 -7.88 -8.31 0.30
C VAL A 111 -6.57 -8.66 -0.39
N PHE A 112 -5.52 -8.81 0.40
CA PHE A 112 -4.19 -9.21 -0.03
C PHE A 112 -3.97 -10.68 0.32
N GLU A 113 -3.30 -11.43 -0.56
CA GLU A 113 -2.83 -12.79 -0.29
C GLU A 113 -1.32 -12.87 -0.57
N LEU A 114 -0.58 -13.31 0.44
CA LEU A 114 0.83 -13.66 0.34
C LEU A 114 0.95 -15.18 0.29
N GLY A 115 1.77 -15.68 -0.61
CA GLY A 115 2.03 -17.11 -0.71
C GLY A 115 3.24 -17.43 -1.57
N PRO A 116 3.62 -18.71 -1.67
CA PRO A 116 4.62 -19.16 -2.62
C PRO A 116 4.18 -18.79 -4.03
N ALA A 117 5.12 -18.39 -4.88
CA ALA A 117 4.82 -18.11 -6.28
C ALA A 117 4.45 -19.38 -7.05
N ASP A 118 3.77 -19.24 -8.19
CA ASP A 118 3.23 -20.38 -8.95
C ASP A 118 4.30 -21.39 -9.45
N ASP A 119 5.55 -20.95 -9.61
CA ASP A 119 6.70 -21.80 -9.98
C ASP A 119 7.40 -22.45 -8.77
N GLY A 120 6.85 -22.28 -7.56
CA GLY A 120 7.35 -22.84 -6.32
C GLY A 120 8.64 -22.18 -5.80
N ARG A 121 9.09 -21.09 -6.43
CA ARG A 121 10.27 -20.34 -6.00
C ARG A 121 9.89 -18.89 -5.88
N GLY A 122 10.17 -18.26 -4.75
CA GLY A 122 9.82 -16.87 -4.53
C GLY A 122 8.53 -16.68 -3.74
N LEU A 123 8.29 -15.42 -3.37
CA LEU A 123 7.09 -14.99 -2.66
C LEU A 123 6.28 -14.10 -3.59
N GLN A 124 5.00 -14.40 -3.71
CA GLN A 124 4.04 -13.66 -4.50
C GLN A 124 3.05 -12.94 -3.61
N LEU A 125 2.61 -11.78 -4.07
CA LEU A 125 1.52 -11.00 -3.53
C LEU A 125 0.44 -10.87 -4.60
N ASP A 126 -0.76 -11.31 -4.25
CA ASP A 126 -1.99 -11.12 -5.00
C ASP A 126 -2.90 -10.18 -4.23
N TRP A 127 -3.79 -9.47 -4.94
CA TRP A 127 -4.84 -8.70 -4.29
C TRP A 127 -6.11 -8.64 -5.14
N MET A 128 -7.20 -8.25 -4.47
CA MET A 128 -8.48 -7.95 -5.09
C MET A 128 -9.22 -6.88 -4.29
N LEU A 129 -10.08 -6.10 -4.95
CA LEU A 129 -10.94 -5.15 -4.26
C LEU A 129 -11.92 -5.89 -3.33
N TYR A 130 -11.96 -5.50 -2.06
CA TYR A 130 -12.92 -6.05 -1.10
C TYR A 130 -14.34 -5.61 -1.45
N ARG A 131 -15.25 -6.58 -1.53
CA ARG A 131 -16.68 -6.36 -1.77
C ARG A 131 -17.48 -7.08 -0.68
N PRO A 132 -18.19 -6.35 0.21
CA PRO A 132 -18.91 -6.97 1.34
C PRO A 132 -19.87 -8.10 0.91
N ASN A 133 -20.56 -7.91 -0.22
CA ASN A 133 -21.55 -8.85 -0.76
C ASN A 133 -21.03 -9.62 -1.99
N GLY A 134 -19.72 -9.57 -2.24
CA GLY A 134 -19.10 -10.29 -3.36
C GLY A 134 -18.42 -11.58 -2.86
N PRO A 135 -18.35 -12.63 -3.68
CA PRO A 135 -17.51 -13.78 -3.35
C PRO A 135 -16.04 -13.34 -3.30
N VAL A 136 -15.33 -13.66 -2.21
CA VAL A 136 -13.86 -13.60 -2.17
C VAL A 136 -13.32 -14.90 -2.78
N ALA A 137 -13.20 -14.92 -4.11
CA ALA A 137 -12.63 -16.04 -4.85
C ALA A 137 -11.28 -15.62 -5.45
N PHE A 138 -10.21 -15.78 -4.66
CA PHE A 138 -8.83 -15.54 -5.10
C PHE A 138 -8.38 -16.47 -6.25
N ASP A 139 -9.16 -17.50 -6.60
CA ASP A 139 -8.84 -18.37 -7.74
C ASP A 139 -9.22 -17.73 -9.08
N GLU A 140 -10.36 -17.01 -9.13
CA GLU A 140 -10.93 -16.50 -10.39
C GLU A 140 -10.75 -14.98 -10.58
N SER A 141 -10.37 -14.25 -9.53
CA SER A 141 -10.37 -12.78 -9.51
C SER A 141 -9.04 -12.12 -9.13
N ARG A 142 -7.91 -12.82 -9.32
CA ARG A 142 -6.57 -12.26 -9.07
C ARG A 142 -6.34 -11.03 -9.95
N GLU A 143 -6.21 -9.87 -9.34
CA GLU A 143 -5.71 -8.68 -10.01
C GLU A 143 -4.19 -8.67 -9.88
N HIS A 144 -3.49 -9.01 -10.97
CA HIS A 144 -2.05 -8.79 -11.14
C HIS A 144 -1.12 -9.43 -10.08
N PRO A 145 -0.80 -10.74 -10.19
CA PRO A 145 0.20 -11.37 -9.33
C PRO A 145 1.52 -10.61 -9.40
N ARG A 146 2.04 -10.16 -8.25
CA ARG A 146 3.36 -9.52 -8.15
C ARG A 146 4.31 -10.34 -7.32
N ARG A 147 5.44 -10.67 -7.93
CA ARG A 147 6.56 -11.31 -7.27
C ARG A 147 7.29 -10.28 -6.41
N LEU A 148 7.30 -10.51 -5.09
CA LEU A 148 8.02 -9.67 -4.13
C LEU A 148 9.45 -10.16 -3.92
N PHE A 149 9.65 -11.47 -4.02
CA PHE A 149 10.96 -12.11 -3.89
C PHE A 149 11.11 -13.17 -4.98
N ASN A 150 12.24 -13.16 -5.70
CA ASN A 150 12.52 -14.12 -6.77
C ASN A 150 13.07 -15.45 -6.24
N ASP A 151 13.92 -15.40 -5.21
CA ASP A 151 14.77 -16.53 -4.80
C ASP A 151 14.41 -17.07 -3.40
N ALA A 152 13.12 -17.05 -3.05
CA ALA A 152 12.65 -17.65 -1.80
C ALA A 152 12.43 -19.15 -1.98
N GLU A 153 13.18 -19.99 -1.27
CA GLU A 153 12.94 -21.44 -1.27
C GLU A 153 11.73 -21.82 -0.42
N ASP A 154 11.54 -21.10 0.69
CA ASP A 154 10.49 -21.43 1.65
C ASP A 154 10.05 -20.17 2.39
N VAL A 155 8.75 -20.07 2.66
CA VAL A 155 8.14 -18.97 3.42
C VAL A 155 7.26 -19.55 4.51
N HIS A 156 7.51 -19.12 5.75
CA HIS A 156 6.73 -19.55 6.90
C HIS A 156 6.17 -18.35 7.66
N PHE A 157 4.90 -18.46 8.01
CA PHE A 157 4.19 -17.53 8.88
C PHE A 157 3.91 -18.16 10.25
N ARG A 158 4.02 -17.34 11.29
CA ARG A 158 3.58 -17.67 12.65
C ARG A 158 2.82 -16.50 13.24
N TYR A 159 1.90 -16.83 14.13
CA TYR A 159 0.90 -15.91 14.65
C TYR A 159 0.97 -15.88 16.17
N TYR A 160 1.24 -14.72 16.75
CA TYR A 160 1.22 -14.54 18.20
C TYR A 160 -0.07 -13.88 18.63
N GLY A 161 -0.80 -14.53 19.52
CA GLY A 161 -2.06 -14.00 20.02
C GLY A 161 -2.75 -15.00 20.94
N ARG A 162 -3.92 -14.59 21.41
CA ARG A 162 -4.83 -15.45 22.16
C ARG A 162 -5.87 -15.99 21.18
N ASP A 163 -5.84 -17.30 20.95
CA ASP A 163 -6.85 -17.97 20.14
C ASP A 163 -8.11 -18.28 20.99
N GLU A 164 -9.19 -18.73 20.36
CA GLU A 164 -10.43 -19.04 21.04
C GLU A 164 -10.24 -20.16 22.08
N GLY A 165 -10.71 -19.92 23.31
CA GLY A 165 -10.54 -20.87 24.43
C GLY A 165 -9.19 -20.81 25.15
N GLU A 166 -8.29 -19.90 24.78
CA GLU A 166 -7.00 -19.73 25.46
C GLU A 166 -7.00 -18.53 26.42
N ASP A 167 -6.35 -18.69 27.57
CA ASP A 167 -6.18 -17.62 28.55
C ASP A 167 -4.94 -16.75 28.25
N ASP A 168 -3.85 -17.37 27.80
CA ASP A 168 -2.57 -16.68 27.57
C ASP A 168 -2.17 -16.63 26.10
N PRO A 169 -1.62 -15.50 25.62
CA PRO A 169 -1.16 -15.39 24.25
C PRO A 169 0.08 -16.25 24.00
N ARG A 170 0.07 -17.00 22.92
CA ARG A 170 1.20 -17.85 22.49
C ARG A 170 1.39 -17.80 20.97
N TRP A 171 2.47 -18.42 20.51
CA TRP A 171 2.73 -18.57 19.08
C TRP A 171 1.98 -19.78 18.52
N HIS A 172 1.35 -19.57 17.38
CA HIS A 172 0.60 -20.55 16.62
C HIS A 172 1.12 -20.60 15.18
N ASP A 173 1.03 -21.77 14.54
CA ASP A 173 1.45 -21.95 13.14
C ASP A 173 0.29 -21.74 12.15
N THR A 174 -0.93 -21.62 12.66
CA THR A 174 -2.14 -21.29 11.90
C THR A 174 -3.03 -20.37 12.71
N TRP A 175 -3.86 -19.57 12.04
CA TRP A 175 -4.82 -18.66 12.64
C TRP A 175 -6.06 -18.60 11.73
N ARG A 176 -7.07 -19.39 12.04
CA ARG A 176 -8.22 -19.63 11.16
C ARG A 176 -9.52 -19.21 11.83
N GLU A 177 -10.45 -18.74 11.00
CA GLU A 177 -11.89 -18.69 11.32
C GLU A 177 -12.26 -17.94 12.60
N THR A 178 -11.51 -16.88 12.91
CA THR A 178 -11.77 -16.03 14.08
C THR A 178 -11.86 -14.55 13.68
N GLU A 179 -12.76 -13.83 14.33
CA GLU A 179 -12.88 -12.37 14.23
C GLU A 179 -11.65 -11.66 14.82
N ARG A 180 -10.94 -12.32 15.73
CA ARG A 180 -9.79 -11.75 16.42
C ARG A 180 -8.55 -11.89 15.56
N LEU A 181 -7.88 -10.77 15.28
CA LEU A 181 -6.59 -10.79 14.62
C LEU A 181 -5.47 -11.20 15.60
N PRO A 182 -4.40 -11.85 15.11
CA PRO A 182 -3.21 -12.07 15.91
C PRO A 182 -2.55 -10.73 16.24
N ARG A 183 -1.92 -10.62 17.40
CA ARG A 183 -1.22 -9.40 17.84
C ARG A 183 0.08 -9.17 17.08
N VAL A 184 0.80 -10.24 16.76
CA VAL A 184 2.03 -10.18 15.96
C VAL A 184 2.00 -11.28 14.92
N ILE A 185 2.44 -10.94 13.71
CA ILE A 185 2.72 -11.92 12.66
C ILE A 185 4.22 -11.93 12.42
N GLU A 186 4.81 -13.11 12.46
CA GLU A 186 6.20 -13.36 12.06
C GLU A 186 6.21 -14.03 10.69
N MET A 187 7.00 -13.50 9.76
CA MET A 187 7.30 -14.09 8.47
C MET A 187 8.79 -14.44 8.42
N THR A 188 9.11 -15.68 8.07
CA THR A 188 10.47 -16.16 7.87
C THR A 188 10.62 -16.64 6.44
N LEU A 189 11.74 -16.33 5.81
CA LEU A 189 12.01 -16.66 4.41
C LEU A 189 13.40 -17.28 4.29
N ARG A 190 13.48 -18.46 3.66
CA ARG A 190 14.75 -19.17 3.39
C ARG A 190 15.19 -18.89 1.95
N GLN A 191 16.49 -18.65 1.75
CA GLN A 191 17.09 -18.41 0.42
C GLN A 191 18.31 -19.30 0.24
N GLU A 192 18.54 -19.77 -0.97
CA GLU A 192 19.66 -20.66 -1.29
C GLU A 192 20.99 -19.89 -1.24
N GLY A 193 22.01 -20.49 -0.60
CA GLY A 193 23.37 -19.96 -0.60
C GLY A 193 23.58 -18.60 0.10
N ARG A 194 22.56 -18.06 0.77
CA ARG A 194 22.63 -16.80 1.53
C ARG A 194 22.28 -17.04 2.99
N LYS A 195 22.86 -16.24 3.88
CA LYS A 195 22.43 -16.19 5.29
C LYS A 195 20.96 -15.80 5.28
N GLY A 196 20.08 -16.71 5.73
CA GLY A 196 18.64 -16.54 5.73
C GLY A 196 18.23 -15.19 6.33
N TRP A 197 17.18 -14.60 5.80
CA TRP A 197 16.75 -13.26 6.19
C TRP A 197 16.26 -13.28 7.64
N PRO A 198 16.58 -12.27 8.49
CA PRO A 198 16.12 -12.26 9.87
C PRO A 198 14.58 -12.23 9.90
N PRO A 199 13.95 -12.90 10.88
CA PRO A 199 12.50 -12.97 10.97
C PRO A 199 11.86 -11.58 10.91
N PHE A 200 10.89 -11.43 10.01
CA PHE A 200 10.15 -10.20 9.80
C PHE A 200 8.90 -10.22 10.69
N ARG A 201 8.93 -9.46 11.78
CA ARG A 201 7.79 -9.34 12.71
C ARG A 201 7.04 -8.04 12.49
N VAL A 202 5.70 -8.12 12.51
CA VAL A 202 4.79 -6.98 12.42
C VAL A 202 3.73 -7.09 13.51
N ALA A 203 3.60 -6.04 14.32
CA ALA A 203 2.51 -5.89 15.26
C ALA A 203 1.25 -5.39 14.54
N ILE A 204 0.10 -5.94 14.89
CA ILE A 204 -1.18 -5.67 14.23
C ILE A 204 -1.98 -4.71 15.11
N ALA A 205 -2.13 -3.46 14.65
CA ALA A 205 -2.77 -2.41 15.45
C ALA A 205 -4.24 -2.74 15.79
N ALA A 206 -4.96 -3.36 14.86
CA ALA A 206 -6.35 -3.75 15.05
C ALA A 206 -6.56 -4.87 16.09
N ALA A 207 -5.51 -5.60 16.49
CA ALA A 207 -5.61 -6.64 17.51
C ALA A 207 -5.70 -6.07 18.94
N ASP A 208 -5.33 -4.80 19.14
CA ASP A 208 -5.30 -4.15 20.46
C ASP A 208 -6.59 -3.37 20.81
N GLY A 209 -7.64 -3.45 19.97
CA GLY A 209 -8.97 -2.93 20.28
C GLY A 209 -9.06 -1.40 20.44
N ARG A 210 -8.24 -0.63 19.73
CA ARG A 210 -8.34 0.84 19.66
C ARG A 210 -9.05 1.34 18.42
#